data_AF-A0A524KCD1-F1
#
_entry.id   AF-A0A524KCD1-F1
#
_cell.length_a   1.000
_cell.length_b   1.000
_cell.length_c   1.000
_cell.angle_alpha   90.00
_cell.angle_beta   90.00
_cell.angle_gamma   90.00
#
_symmetry.space_group_name_H-M   'P 1'
#
loop_
_entity.id
_entity.type
_entity.pdbx_description
1 polymer ?
#
loop_
_entity_poly.entity_id
_entity_poly.type
_entity_poly.pdbx_seq_one_letter_code
_entity_poly.pdbx_strand_id
1 'polypeptide(L)' 'QMVDFPRPRAAVIAAIGGDNQGLPALVIAPDPAADMALAGLDVKEAQGRHFLQSVGDIGRYLARRHGIGEPH' A
#
# COMPACT_ATOMS: atom_id res chain seq x y z
N GLN A 1 22.45 -20.23 -9.47
CA GLN A 1 22.57 -18.79 -9.76
C GLN A 1 21.61 -18.05 -8.84
N MET A 2 22.08 -17.05 -8.10
CA MET A 2 21.22 -16.22 -7.24
C MET A 2 20.70 -15.06 -8.08
N VAL A 3 19.37 -14.86 -8.11
CA VAL A 3 18.75 -13.70 -8.77
C VAL A 3 18.88 -12.51 -7.82
N ASP A 4 19.27 -11.35 -8.34
CA ASP A 4 19.30 -10.12 -7.55
C ASP A 4 17.89 -9.71 -7.15
N PHE A 5 17.66 -9.57 -5.84
CA PHE A 5 16.41 -9.04 -5.26
C PHE A 5 16.67 -7.65 -4.68
N PRO A 6 16.59 -6.59 -5.50
CA PRO A 6 16.79 -5.23 -5.02
C PRO A 6 15.74 -4.91 -3.95
N ARG A 7 16.19 -4.38 -2.81
CA ARG A 7 15.28 -3.97 -1.74
C ARG A 7 14.48 -2.74 -2.18
N PRO A 8 13.15 -2.71 -2.00
CA PRO A 8 12.30 -1.66 -2.54
C PRO A 8 12.42 -0.31 -1.81
N ARG A 9 13.27 -0.20 -0.78
CA ARG A 9 13.33 0.99 0.09
C ARG A 9 13.54 2.30 -0.67
N ALA A 10 14.43 2.32 -1.66
CA ALA A 10 14.67 3.54 -2.45
C ALA A 10 13.42 3.98 -3.22
N ALA A 11 12.71 3.03 -3.85
CA ALA A 11 11.47 3.31 -4.56
C ALA A 11 10.35 3.77 -3.62
N VAL A 12 10.26 3.20 -2.41
CA VAL A 12 9.27 3.62 -1.40
C VAL A 12 9.55 5.03 -0.89
N ILE A 13 10.81 5.37 -0.57
CA ILE A 13 11.19 6.72 -0.16
C ILE A 13 10.86 7.73 -1.25
N ALA A 14 11.14 7.40 -2.52
CA ALA A 14 10.80 8.25 -3.66
C ALA A 14 9.29 8.40 -3.85
N ALA A 15 8.47 7.46 -3.36
CA ALA A 15 7.04 7.47 -3.56
C ALA A 15 6.24 8.15 -2.43
N ILE A 16 6.68 7.99 -1.18
CA ILE A 16 5.94 8.41 0.02
C ILE A 16 6.83 9.08 1.09
N GLY A 17 8.10 9.35 0.80
CA GLY A 17 9.02 10.10 1.66
C GLY A 17 9.80 9.23 2.66
N GLY A 18 10.91 9.78 3.15
CA GLY A 18 11.83 9.10 4.07
C GLY A 18 11.19 8.73 5.42
N ASP A 19 10.27 9.56 5.90
CA ASP A 19 9.56 9.34 7.17
C ASP A 19 8.58 8.15 7.09
N ASN A 20 8.20 7.75 5.87
CA ASN A 20 7.25 6.66 5.61
C ASN A 20 7.93 5.42 5.00
N GLN A 21 9.23 5.23 5.22
CA GLN A 21 10.00 4.12 4.61
C GLN A 21 9.75 2.71 5.22
N GLY A 22 8.78 2.60 6.14
CA GLY A 22 8.36 1.33 6.73
C GLY A 22 7.80 0.36 5.69
N LEU A 23 8.16 -0.92 5.80
CA LEU A 23 7.67 -1.99 4.93
C LEU A 23 6.89 -3.02 5.76
N PRO A 24 5.83 -3.63 5.20
CA PRO A 24 5.33 -3.45 3.83
C PRO A 24 4.64 -2.09 3.60
N ALA A 25 4.60 -1.66 2.33
CA ALA A 25 3.89 -0.45 1.92
C ALA A 25 3.12 -0.71 0.63
N LEU A 26 1.85 -0.31 0.59
CA LEU A 26 1.04 -0.31 -0.63
C LEU A 26 0.64 1.13 -0.96
N VAL A 27 1.17 1.66 -2.05
CA VAL A 27 0.83 2.99 -2.57
C VAL A 27 -0.36 2.85 -3.52
N ILE A 28 -1.36 3.70 -3.34
CA ILE A 28 -2.66 3.57 -4.02
C ILE A 28 -2.69 4.50 -5.23
N ALA A 29 -3.11 3.95 -6.38
CA ALA A 29 -3.38 4.75 -7.57
C ALA A 29 -4.66 5.59 -7.35
N PRO A 30 -4.70 6.85 -7.81
CA PRO A 30 -5.90 7.68 -7.69
C PRO A 30 -6.95 7.20 -8.68
N ASP A 31 -7.90 6.37 -8.21
CA ASP A 31 -9.06 5.92 -8.97
C ASP A 31 -10.29 5.71 -8.06
N PRO A 32 -11.54 5.95 -8.53
CA PRO A 32 -12.74 5.88 -7.67
C PRO A 32 -12.98 4.53 -7.00
N ALA A 33 -12.60 3.41 -7.62
CA ALA A 33 -12.76 2.09 -7.02
C ALA A 33 -11.76 1.87 -5.88
N ALA A 34 -10.59 2.53 -5.93
CA ALA A 34 -9.64 2.53 -4.84
C ALA A 34 -10.18 3.28 -3.62
N ASP A 35 -10.82 4.44 -3.80
CA ASP A 35 -11.38 5.23 -2.70
C ASP A 35 -12.45 4.45 -1.91
N MET A 36 -13.30 3.71 -2.61
CA MET A 36 -14.28 2.83 -1.98
C MET A 36 -13.61 1.70 -1.18
N ALA A 37 -12.55 1.09 -1.71
CA ALA A 37 -11.83 0.00 -1.05
C ALA A 37 -11.07 0.47 0.21
N LEU A 38 -10.72 1.76 0.28
CA LEU A 38 -10.02 2.38 1.40
C LEU A 38 -10.93 2.71 2.60
N ALA A 39 -12.25 2.65 2.44
CA ALA A 39 -13.19 3.03 3.50
C ALA A 39 -12.95 2.26 4.82
N GLY A 40 -12.70 3.01 5.89
CA GLY A 40 -12.49 2.45 7.23
C GLY A 40 -11.11 1.81 7.48
N LEU A 41 -10.14 1.99 6.59
CA LEU A 41 -8.75 1.56 6.78
C LEU A 41 -7.89 2.69 7.36
N ASP A 42 -6.73 2.34 7.95
CA ASP A 42 -5.72 3.32 8.39
C ASP A 42 -4.94 3.89 7.18
N VAL A 43 -5.57 4.82 6.47
CA VAL A 43 -5.00 5.45 5.27
C VAL A 43 -4.08 6.60 5.66
N LYS A 44 -2.83 6.54 5.19
CA LYS A 44 -1.87 7.62 5.32
C LYS A 44 -1.75 8.37 3.99
N GLU A 45 -1.37 9.64 4.08
CA GLU A 45 -1.12 10.48 2.90
C GLU A 45 0.28 11.09 2.97
N ALA A 46 1.03 11.00 1.86
CA ALA A 46 2.29 11.69 1.69
C ALA A 46 2.54 11.92 0.20
N GLN A 47 3.16 13.06 -0.15
CA GLN A 47 3.48 13.42 -1.54
C GLN A 47 2.25 13.35 -2.48
N GLY A 48 1.06 13.68 -1.97
CA GLY A 48 -0.20 13.63 -2.73
C GLY A 48 -0.67 12.22 -3.09
N ARG A 49 -0.23 11.21 -2.35
CA ARG A 49 -0.61 9.80 -2.54
C ARG A 49 -1.12 9.18 -1.25
N HIS A 50 -2.19 8.41 -1.36
CA HIS A 50 -2.64 7.51 -0.30
C HIS A 50 -1.77 6.26 -0.26
N PHE A 51 -1.51 5.75 0.94
CA PHE A 51 -0.80 4.50 1.13
C PHE A 51 -1.19 3.79 2.43
N LEU A 52 -0.96 2.48 2.47
CA LEU A 52 -1.18 1.60 3.62
C LEU A 52 0.14 0.95 4.04
N GLN A 53 0.33 0.73 5.34
CA GLN A 53 1.52 0.04 5.88
C GLN A 53 1.20 -1.13 6.82
N SER A 54 -0.07 -1.27 7.22
CA SER A 54 -0.56 -2.43 7.97
C SER A 54 -0.78 -3.59 7.02
N VAL A 55 -0.20 -4.76 7.30
CA VAL A 55 -0.48 -6.00 6.53
C VAL A 55 -1.98 -6.31 6.51
N GLY A 56 -2.68 -6.08 7.63
CA GLY A 56 -4.11 -6.32 7.73
C GLY A 56 -4.91 -5.41 6.81
N ASP A 57 -4.59 -4.11 6.78
CA ASP A 57 -5.32 -3.16 5.94
C ASP A 57 -4.94 -3.29 4.46
N ILE A 58 -3.68 -3.62 4.16
CA ILE A 58 -3.26 -4.00 2.81
C ILE A 58 -4.07 -5.21 2.32
N GLY A 59 -4.22 -6.24 3.16
CA GLY A 59 -5.01 -7.43 2.84
C GLY A 59 -6.49 -7.10 2.59
N ARG A 60 -7.12 -6.31 3.47
CA ARG A 60 -8.52 -5.87 3.31
C ARG A 60 -8.71 -5.00 2.06
N TYR A 61 -7.79 -4.07 1.79
CA TYR A 61 -7.83 -3.26 0.58
C TYR A 61 -7.80 -4.14 -0.66
N LEU A 62 -6.85 -5.08 -0.75
CA LEU A 62 -6.73 -5.99 -1.89
C LEU A 62 -7.99 -6.88 -2.03
N ALA A 63 -8.52 -7.36 -0.91
CA ALA A 63 -9.74 -8.15 -0.90
C ALA A 63 -10.92 -7.39 -1.50
N ARG A 64 -11.14 -6.16 -1.04
CA ARG A 64 -12.22 -5.27 -1.52
C ARG A 64 -12.00 -4.83 -2.96
N ARG A 65 -10.76 -4.45 -3.32
CA ARG A 65 -10.40 -3.98 -4.66
C ARG A 65 -10.63 -5.03 -5.74
N HIS A 66 -10.48 -6.31 -5.38
CA HIS A 66 -10.57 -7.44 -6.29
C HIS A 66 -11.80 -8.34 -6.06
N GLY A 67 -12.65 -8.04 -5.08
CA GLY A 67 -13.85 -8.83 -4.79
C GLY A 67 -13.56 -10.26 -4.29
N ILE A 68 -12.50 -10.44 -3.52
CA ILE A 68 -12.12 -11.74 -2.90
C ILE A 68 -12.35 -11.70 -1.38
N GLY A 69 -12.21 -12.85 -0.71
CA GLY A 69 -12.41 -12.95 0.74
C GLY A 69 -11.40 -12.14 1.56
N GLU A 70 -11.86 -11.51 2.64
CA GLU A 70 -10.97 -10.80 3.57
C GLU A 70 -10.13 -11.79 4.40
N PRO A 71 -8.91 -11.39 4.82
CA PRO A 71 -8.07 -12.21 5.71
C PRO A 71 -8.76 -12.49 7.06
N HIS A 72 -8.63 -13.72 7.56
CA HIS A 72 -9.02 -14.15 8.92
C HIS A 72 -8.01 -13.70 10.00
#